data_AF-A0A395IDR6-F1
#
_entry.id   AF-A0A395IDR6-F1
#
_cell.length_a   1.000
_cell.length_b   1.000
_cell.length_c   1.000
_cell.angle_alpha   90.00
_cell.angle_beta   90.00
_cell.angle_gamma   90.00
#
_symmetry.space_group_name_H-M   'P 1'
#
loop_
_entity.id
_entity.type
_entity.pdbx_description
1 polymer ?
#
loop_
_entity_poly.entity_id
_entity_poly.type
_entity_poly.pdbx_seq_one_letter_code
_entity_poly.pdbx_strand_id
1 'polypeptide(L)'
;MASTLAVDQLGKTLLDFASNGDFPDETVSASVVENEALPSALKALSQAKGSLEAEVRQISRESACDVDQWIQHAKALQDDIDKSRKLANEIVQQAEADVARVTDVQNHENHVELLVKEIEFNAQLMEYLQHIKIANDLLDRAAEEADRHEIHKALQSLDVAGNKMSEIPADRTVRAMRLLDARYYGLKNSINEQLSAIRKSLICVHPGEGSITIHKELNALDSIRNALALGIGQILEAKRVEMRMVTRDDGMHVASSGETVKDDWGWGDEDEEEETQPVIRHRASFDEEHGARLMEPDHQSIPVSPAAGGLSNIPTLILAMFRAVSPCYYADNPKGNMFSYNDAMWLVDRLKTFSTEWHSRKDLTPRALNLVKVDSEIGPLESFGKRAYKNEMDTQRTILHDLLGGMLKMQFNLSSATLINNPPLGRKYFHIPLGHQPSVHWSTVATKIISDVFELTDLGVDEAERIASLIQQVNNLDSLFKTNEIGTYADNWLKMQFLSEVLQSNLKDIRFLWFESHLSLYFSKDEVRDLIELSFENNPNSRSLIKDIKEKPLPDVGGI
;
A
#
# COMPACT_ATOMS: atom_id res chain seq x y z
N MET A 1 -38.62 121.25 -25.79
CA MET A 1 -37.28 121.74 -26.18
C MET A 1 -36.39 120.52 -26.25
N ALA A 2 -35.57 120.37 -27.29
CA ALA A 2 -34.62 119.25 -27.36
C ALA A 2 -33.43 119.55 -26.44
N SER A 3 -33.07 118.59 -25.59
CA SER A 3 -31.84 118.62 -24.82
C SER A 3 -30.71 118.02 -25.66
N THR A 4 -29.79 118.86 -26.12
CA THR A 4 -28.53 118.43 -26.74
C THR A 4 -27.70 117.65 -25.72
N LEU A 5 -27.14 116.50 -26.13
CA LEU A 5 -26.20 115.77 -25.28
C LEU A 5 -24.90 116.56 -25.13
N ALA A 6 -24.30 116.48 -23.93
CA ALA A 6 -22.94 116.94 -23.75
C ALA A 6 -21.97 116.06 -24.54
N VAL A 7 -21.03 116.70 -25.26
CA VAL A 7 -20.05 116.08 -26.18
C VAL A 7 -19.23 114.96 -25.52
N ASP A 8 -19.02 115.00 -24.19
CA ASP A 8 -18.28 113.98 -23.43
C ASP A 8 -19.15 112.83 -22.88
N GLN A 9 -20.49 112.94 -22.95
CA GLN A 9 -21.41 112.00 -22.30
C GLN A 9 -21.65 110.74 -23.16
N LEU A 10 -21.74 110.91 -24.48
CA LEU A 10 -21.89 109.81 -25.46
C LEU A 10 -20.72 108.81 -25.40
N GLY A 11 -19.50 109.31 -25.17
CA GLY A 11 -18.30 108.47 -25.04
C GLY A 11 -18.25 107.63 -23.77
N LYS A 12 -18.97 108.03 -22.72
CA LYS A 12 -19.06 107.27 -21.46
C LYS A 12 -20.15 106.21 -21.52
N THR A 13 -21.37 106.58 -21.95
CA THR A 13 -22.47 105.60 -22.05
C THR A 13 -22.17 104.45 -23.01
N LEU A 14 -21.41 104.70 -24.10
CA LEU A 14 -20.91 103.62 -24.97
C LEU A 14 -19.84 102.74 -24.29
N LEU A 15 -19.09 103.27 -23.34
CA LEU A 15 -18.09 102.52 -22.57
C LEU A 15 -18.73 101.69 -21.46
N ASP A 16 -19.70 102.27 -20.74
CA ASP A 16 -20.46 101.62 -19.68
C ASP A 16 -21.30 100.46 -20.28
N PHE A 17 -21.94 100.69 -21.44
CA PHE A 17 -22.60 99.64 -22.21
C PHE A 17 -21.64 98.53 -22.66
N ALA A 18 -20.45 98.88 -23.15
CA ALA A 18 -19.48 97.89 -23.64
C ALA A 18 -18.77 97.10 -22.52
N SER A 19 -18.73 97.64 -21.29
CA SER A 19 -18.02 97.05 -20.15
C SER A 19 -18.95 96.27 -19.21
N ASN A 20 -20.15 96.82 -18.95
CA ASN A 20 -21.10 96.28 -17.98
C ASN A 20 -22.40 95.74 -18.62
N GLY A 21 -22.71 96.17 -19.86
CA GLY A 21 -24.00 95.91 -20.52
C GLY A 21 -25.10 96.94 -20.21
N ASP A 22 -24.80 98.00 -19.46
CA ASP A 22 -25.77 99.02 -19.04
C ASP A 22 -26.32 99.83 -20.21
N PHE A 23 -27.65 99.86 -20.37
CA PHE A 23 -28.32 100.59 -21.45
C PHE A 23 -28.61 102.05 -21.07
N PRO A 24 -28.35 103.05 -21.93
CA PRO A 24 -28.55 104.46 -21.59
C PRO A 24 -30.04 104.86 -21.50
N ASP A 25 -30.34 105.71 -20.51
CA ASP A 25 -31.68 106.28 -20.24
C ASP A 25 -32.40 106.80 -21.50
N GLU A 26 -33.74 106.75 -21.48
CA GLU A 26 -34.58 107.22 -22.60
C GLU A 26 -34.27 108.67 -23.02
N THR A 27 -33.87 109.52 -22.08
CA THR A 27 -33.51 110.93 -22.31
C THR A 27 -32.19 111.11 -23.09
N VAL A 28 -31.26 110.17 -22.94
CA VAL A 28 -29.99 110.11 -23.69
C VAL A 28 -30.27 109.51 -25.07
N SER A 29 -31.03 108.42 -25.11
CA SER A 29 -31.36 107.66 -26.32
C SER A 29 -32.25 108.42 -27.33
N ALA A 30 -33.02 109.42 -26.89
CA ALA A 30 -33.89 110.25 -27.73
C ALA A 30 -33.23 111.55 -28.26
N SER A 31 -31.92 111.74 -28.04
CA SER A 31 -31.20 112.97 -28.41
C SER A 31 -30.67 112.96 -29.86
N VAL A 32 -30.38 114.14 -30.41
CA VAL A 32 -29.75 114.28 -31.74
C VAL A 32 -28.24 114.32 -31.57
N VAL A 33 -27.54 113.39 -32.23
CA VAL A 33 -26.06 113.33 -32.23
C VAL A 33 -25.51 114.37 -33.21
N GLU A 34 -24.85 115.41 -32.69
CA GLU A 34 -24.11 116.37 -33.49
C GLU A 34 -22.76 115.81 -33.94
N ASN A 35 -22.27 116.24 -35.11
CA ASN A 35 -21.07 115.68 -35.74
C ASN A 35 -19.78 115.90 -34.90
N GLU A 36 -19.80 116.84 -33.95
CA GLU A 36 -18.69 117.10 -33.02
C GLU A 36 -18.62 116.10 -31.84
N ALA A 37 -19.70 115.36 -31.56
CA ALA A 37 -19.77 114.36 -30.49
C ALA A 37 -19.28 112.95 -30.90
N LEU A 38 -19.12 112.68 -32.19
CA LEU A 38 -18.58 111.42 -32.68
C LEU A 38 -17.04 111.32 -32.50
N PRO A 39 -16.23 112.36 -32.80
CA PRO A 39 -14.79 112.35 -32.53
C PRO A 39 -14.43 112.24 -31.04
N SER A 40 -15.19 112.87 -30.14
CA SER A 40 -14.98 112.77 -28.69
C SER A 40 -15.27 111.36 -28.17
N ALA A 41 -16.37 110.73 -28.61
CA ALA A 41 -16.71 109.36 -28.26
C ALA A 41 -15.68 108.34 -28.80
N LEU A 42 -15.23 108.50 -30.04
CA LEU A 42 -14.13 107.69 -30.61
C LEU A 42 -12.82 107.87 -29.83
N LYS A 43 -12.52 109.08 -29.36
CA LYS A 43 -11.35 109.36 -28.52
C LYS A 43 -11.46 108.69 -27.14
N ALA A 44 -12.63 108.72 -26.51
CA ALA A 44 -12.88 108.03 -25.24
C ALA A 44 -12.73 106.50 -25.38
N LEU A 45 -13.37 105.91 -26.40
CA LEU A 45 -13.31 104.46 -26.69
C LEU A 45 -11.89 104.00 -27.04
N SER A 46 -11.14 104.77 -27.83
CA SER A 46 -9.75 104.44 -28.17
C SER A 46 -8.78 104.62 -26.98
N GLN A 47 -9.02 105.61 -26.11
CA GLN A 47 -8.27 105.77 -24.86
C GLN A 47 -8.55 104.60 -23.88
N ALA A 48 -9.81 104.20 -23.73
CA ALA A 48 -10.18 103.07 -22.88
C ALA A 48 -9.65 101.73 -23.42
N LYS A 49 -9.72 101.50 -24.74
CA LYS A 49 -9.05 100.37 -25.40
C LYS A 49 -7.54 100.39 -25.13
N GLY A 50 -6.90 101.55 -25.22
CA GLY A 50 -5.48 101.71 -24.89
C GLY A 50 -5.16 101.38 -23.44
N SER A 51 -6.06 101.72 -22.50
CA SER A 51 -5.95 101.34 -21.10
C SER A 51 -6.09 99.84 -20.89
N LEU A 52 -7.10 99.21 -21.49
CA LEU A 52 -7.33 97.76 -21.39
C LEU A 52 -6.17 96.97 -22.03
N GLU A 53 -5.65 97.42 -23.17
CA GLU A 53 -4.43 96.85 -23.76
C GLU A 53 -3.20 97.04 -22.86
N ALA A 54 -3.10 98.12 -22.08
CA ALA A 54 -2.01 98.33 -21.14
C ALA A 54 -2.13 97.42 -19.90
N GLU A 55 -3.34 97.27 -19.37
CA GLU A 55 -3.67 96.39 -18.24
C GLU A 55 -3.45 94.91 -18.59
N VAL A 56 -3.96 94.45 -19.74
CA VAL A 56 -3.70 93.09 -20.25
C VAL A 56 -2.20 92.87 -20.50
N ARG A 57 -1.47 93.88 -21.01
CA ARG A 57 0.01 93.81 -21.13
C ARG A 57 0.73 93.83 -19.78
N GLN A 58 0.13 94.36 -18.72
CA GLN A 58 0.71 94.35 -17.38
C GLN A 58 0.48 92.99 -16.70
N ILE A 59 -0.77 92.50 -16.67
CA ILE A 59 -1.10 91.15 -16.19
C ILE A 59 -0.28 90.09 -16.94
N SER A 60 -0.17 90.21 -18.27
CA SER A 60 0.65 89.31 -19.09
C SER A 60 2.16 89.39 -18.82
N ARG A 61 2.67 90.42 -18.14
CA ARG A 61 4.08 90.50 -17.69
C ARG A 61 4.25 89.96 -16.28
N GLU A 62 3.29 90.25 -15.40
CA GLU A 62 3.30 89.81 -14.01
C GLU A 62 3.14 88.28 -13.93
N SER A 63 2.12 87.72 -14.59
CA SER A 63 1.89 86.27 -14.64
C SER A 63 2.89 85.48 -15.50
N ALA A 64 3.72 86.13 -16.33
CA ALA A 64 4.72 85.42 -17.14
C ALA A 64 5.74 84.66 -16.27
N CYS A 65 6.16 85.28 -15.15
CA CYS A 65 7.11 84.67 -14.22
C CYS A 65 6.55 83.39 -13.57
N ASP A 66 5.25 83.37 -13.24
CA ASP A 66 4.58 82.21 -12.65
C ASP A 66 4.40 81.10 -13.68
N VAL A 67 4.06 81.44 -14.93
CA VAL A 67 3.99 80.49 -16.04
C VAL A 67 5.36 79.85 -16.31
N ASP A 68 6.45 80.63 -16.29
CA ASP A 68 7.81 80.09 -16.43
C ASP A 68 8.21 79.18 -15.27
N GLN A 69 7.78 79.48 -14.04
CA GLN A 69 7.95 78.58 -12.88
C GLN A 69 7.15 77.29 -13.07
N TRP A 70 5.89 77.36 -13.54
CA TRP A 70 5.06 76.18 -13.81
C TRP A 70 5.68 75.30 -14.92
N ILE A 71 6.27 75.91 -15.95
CA ILE A 71 7.01 75.19 -17.00
C ILE A 71 8.27 74.52 -16.43
N GLN A 72 8.97 75.13 -15.49
CA GLN A 72 10.12 74.52 -14.81
C GLN A 72 9.70 73.35 -13.91
N HIS A 73 8.64 73.51 -13.11
CA HIS A 73 8.09 72.43 -12.28
C HIS A 73 7.55 71.26 -13.11
N ALA A 74 6.88 71.53 -14.23
CA ALA A 74 6.41 70.48 -15.15
C ALA A 74 7.58 69.67 -15.76
N LYS A 75 8.67 70.34 -16.13
CA LYS A 75 9.90 69.67 -16.62
C LYS A 75 10.58 68.84 -15.53
N ALA A 76 10.74 69.39 -14.33
CA ALA A 76 11.33 68.67 -13.20
C ALA A 76 10.50 67.41 -12.83
N LEU A 77 9.17 67.53 -12.82
CA LEU A 77 8.26 66.42 -12.62
C LEU A 77 8.36 65.37 -13.73
N GLN A 78 8.50 65.78 -15.00
CA GLN A 78 8.72 64.86 -16.11
C GLN A 78 10.06 64.12 -15.97
N ASP A 79 11.15 64.82 -15.62
CA ASP A 79 12.46 64.21 -15.36
C ASP A 79 12.40 63.19 -14.21
N ASP A 80 11.65 63.47 -13.15
CA ASP A 80 11.47 62.55 -12.01
C ASP A 80 10.54 61.36 -12.34
N ILE A 81 9.54 61.55 -13.20
CA ILE A 81 8.74 60.45 -13.77
C ILE A 81 9.64 59.54 -14.62
N ASP A 82 10.51 60.10 -15.46
CA ASP A 82 11.44 59.29 -16.27
C ASP A 82 12.54 58.61 -15.44
N LYS A 83 13.00 59.22 -14.33
CA LYS A 83 13.90 58.56 -13.35
C LYS A 83 13.20 57.41 -12.64
N SER A 84 12.02 57.65 -12.07
CA SER A 84 11.25 56.62 -11.35
C SER A 84 10.84 55.46 -12.26
N ARG A 85 10.50 55.73 -13.53
CA ARG A 85 10.26 54.69 -14.55
C ARG A 85 11.51 53.86 -14.85
N LYS A 86 12.70 54.48 -14.95
CA LYS A 86 13.97 53.75 -15.13
C LYS A 86 14.27 52.86 -13.92
N LEU A 87 14.15 53.39 -12.70
CA LEU A 87 14.34 52.63 -11.47
C LEU A 87 13.33 51.48 -11.34
N ALA A 88 12.06 51.69 -11.71
CA ALA A 88 11.06 50.63 -11.73
C ALA A 88 11.42 49.51 -12.72
N ASN A 89 11.85 49.85 -13.93
CA ASN A 89 12.33 48.87 -14.91
C ASN A 89 13.58 48.11 -14.41
N GLU A 90 14.52 48.79 -13.75
CA GLU A 90 15.74 48.21 -13.19
C GLU A 90 15.43 47.26 -12.01
N ILE A 91 14.47 47.61 -11.16
CA ILE A 91 13.95 46.74 -10.10
C ILE A 91 13.25 45.50 -10.69
N VAL A 92 12.44 45.65 -11.74
CA VAL A 92 11.81 44.50 -12.43
C VAL A 92 12.88 43.60 -13.07
N GLN A 93 13.85 44.17 -13.78
CA GLN A 93 14.94 43.40 -14.39
C GLN A 93 15.79 42.65 -13.34
N GLN A 94 16.03 43.27 -12.18
CA GLN A 94 16.70 42.60 -11.06
C GLN A 94 15.83 41.48 -10.46
N ALA A 95 14.53 41.68 -10.31
CA ALA A 95 13.61 40.65 -9.82
C ALA A 95 13.50 39.45 -10.79
N GLU A 96 13.45 39.69 -12.10
CA GLU A 96 13.49 38.65 -13.14
C GLU A 96 14.81 37.86 -13.09
N ALA A 97 15.94 38.56 -12.93
CA ALA A 97 17.25 37.94 -12.74
C ALA A 97 17.33 37.14 -11.41
N ASP A 98 16.66 37.60 -10.35
CA ASP A 98 16.62 36.91 -9.06
C ASP A 98 15.80 35.62 -9.13
N VAL A 99 14.65 35.62 -9.82
CA VAL A 99 13.88 34.41 -10.11
C VAL A 99 14.71 33.40 -10.90
N ALA A 100 15.42 33.85 -11.94
CA ALA A 100 16.32 32.99 -12.71
C ALA A 100 17.43 32.38 -11.82
N ARG A 101 18.07 33.19 -10.97
CA ARG A 101 19.09 32.70 -10.01
C ARG A 101 18.53 31.70 -9.01
N VAL A 102 17.29 31.87 -8.54
CA VAL A 102 16.63 30.89 -7.65
C VAL A 102 16.37 29.58 -8.38
N THR A 103 15.90 29.61 -9.63
CA THR A 103 15.73 28.37 -10.42
C THR A 103 17.06 27.68 -10.72
N ASP A 104 18.14 28.43 -10.98
CA ASP A 104 19.48 27.86 -11.16
C ASP A 104 20.01 27.24 -9.87
N VAL A 105 19.83 27.88 -8.71
CA VAL A 105 20.20 27.29 -7.41
C VAL A 105 19.43 26.00 -7.17
N GLN A 106 18.11 25.98 -7.39
CA GLN A 106 17.31 24.75 -7.22
C GLN A 106 17.79 23.61 -8.14
N ASN A 107 18.15 23.93 -9.39
CA ASN A 107 18.73 22.95 -10.32
C ASN A 107 20.07 22.38 -9.82
N HIS A 108 20.92 23.22 -9.21
CA HIS A 108 22.19 22.77 -8.62
C HIS A 108 21.97 21.96 -7.32
N GLU A 109 21.01 22.33 -6.48
CA GLU A 109 20.63 21.55 -5.29
C GLU A 109 20.12 20.15 -5.68
N ASN A 110 19.22 20.07 -6.66
CA ASN A 110 18.71 18.81 -7.20
C ASN A 110 19.84 17.95 -7.79
N HIS A 111 20.83 18.56 -8.43
CA HIS A 111 22.01 17.86 -8.94
C HIS A 111 22.92 17.34 -7.80
N VAL A 112 23.13 18.13 -6.73
CA VAL A 112 23.86 17.69 -5.55
C VAL A 112 23.13 16.55 -4.84
N GLU A 113 21.80 16.59 -4.72
CA GLU A 113 21.01 15.49 -4.15
C GLU A 113 21.16 14.20 -4.96
N LEU A 114 21.19 14.30 -6.29
CA LEU A 114 21.46 13.17 -7.19
C LEU A 114 22.87 12.61 -7.00
N LEU A 115 23.89 13.48 -6.90
CA LEU A 115 25.28 13.06 -6.65
C LEU A 115 25.46 12.41 -5.27
N VAL A 116 24.75 12.87 -4.23
CA VAL A 116 24.75 12.21 -2.91
C VAL A 116 24.18 10.79 -3.01
N LYS A 117 23.04 10.61 -3.68
CA LYS A 117 22.44 9.29 -3.93
C LYS A 117 23.35 8.38 -4.78
N GLU A 118 24.08 8.95 -5.75
CA GLU A 118 25.07 8.21 -6.54
C GLU A 118 26.29 7.78 -5.69
N ILE A 119 26.76 8.62 -4.77
CA ILE A 119 27.83 8.27 -3.82
C ILE A 119 27.37 7.16 -2.86
N GLU A 120 26.15 7.23 -2.33
CA GLU A 120 25.57 6.18 -1.49
C GLU A 120 25.43 4.84 -2.25
N PHE A 121 24.92 4.87 -3.49
CA PHE A 121 24.82 3.69 -4.34
C PHE A 121 26.20 3.09 -4.65
N ASN A 122 27.19 3.92 -5.01
CA ASN A 122 28.55 3.47 -5.30
C ASN A 122 29.26 2.90 -4.05
N ALA A 123 28.97 3.43 -2.85
CA ALA A 123 29.47 2.88 -1.60
C ALA A 123 28.89 1.48 -1.33
N GLN A 124 27.56 1.32 -1.44
CA GLN A 124 26.89 0.01 -1.31
C GLN A 124 27.41 -1.00 -2.35
N LEU A 125 27.54 -0.57 -3.61
CA LEU A 125 28.08 -1.41 -4.69
C LEU A 125 29.52 -1.86 -4.38
N MET A 126 30.35 -0.98 -3.82
CA MET A 126 31.71 -1.33 -3.40
C MET A 126 31.71 -2.34 -2.25
N GLU A 127 30.83 -2.19 -1.25
CA GLU A 127 30.65 -3.13 -0.14
C GLU A 127 30.22 -4.52 -0.65
N TYR A 128 29.17 -4.59 -1.50
CA TYR A 128 28.74 -5.85 -2.12
C TYR A 128 29.87 -6.53 -2.92
N LEU A 129 30.64 -5.77 -3.69
CA LEU A 129 31.78 -6.31 -4.45
C LEU A 129 32.92 -6.79 -3.53
N GLN A 130 33.16 -6.14 -2.39
CA GLN A 130 34.11 -6.62 -1.38
C GLN A 130 33.64 -7.94 -0.74
N HIS A 131 32.36 -8.06 -0.36
CA HIS A 131 31.81 -9.31 0.17
C HIS A 131 31.86 -10.46 -0.84
N ILE A 132 31.47 -10.21 -2.10
CA ILE A 132 31.57 -11.17 -3.20
C ILE A 132 33.03 -11.61 -3.42
N LYS A 133 33.98 -10.68 -3.34
CA LYS A 133 35.41 -11.01 -3.43
C LYS A 133 35.86 -11.87 -2.25
N ILE A 134 35.53 -11.51 -1.01
CA ILE A 134 35.91 -12.27 0.19
C ILE A 134 35.35 -13.70 0.13
N ALA A 135 34.11 -13.88 -0.33
CA ALA A 135 33.52 -15.19 -0.55
C ALA A 135 34.25 -15.99 -1.64
N ASN A 136 34.65 -15.37 -2.75
CA ASN A 136 35.42 -16.04 -3.78
C ASN A 136 36.87 -16.37 -3.32
N ASP A 137 37.56 -15.45 -2.65
CA ASP A 137 38.88 -15.64 -2.03
C ASP A 137 38.86 -16.74 -0.93
N LEU A 138 37.68 -17.09 -0.40
CA LEU A 138 37.45 -18.27 0.47
C LEU A 138 37.24 -19.55 -0.35
N LEU A 139 36.43 -19.52 -1.41
CA LEU A 139 36.22 -20.66 -2.32
C LEU A 139 37.49 -21.05 -3.09
N ASP A 140 38.36 -20.10 -3.41
CA ASP A 140 39.68 -20.35 -4.00
C ASP A 140 40.57 -21.16 -3.05
N ARG A 141 40.66 -20.75 -1.77
CA ARG A 141 41.40 -21.50 -0.74
C ARG A 141 40.82 -22.89 -0.49
N ALA A 142 39.49 -23.01 -0.43
CA ALA A 142 38.82 -24.30 -0.27
C ALA A 142 39.09 -25.25 -1.46
N ALA A 143 39.22 -24.71 -2.68
CA ALA A 143 39.63 -25.48 -3.85
C ALA A 143 41.11 -25.90 -3.78
N GLU A 144 42.03 -24.98 -3.46
CA GLU A 144 43.45 -25.32 -3.27
C GLU A 144 43.68 -26.36 -2.17
N GLU A 145 42.89 -26.35 -1.10
CA GLU A 145 42.95 -27.34 -0.02
C GLU A 145 42.37 -28.69 -0.44
N ALA A 146 41.35 -28.72 -1.30
CA ALA A 146 40.81 -29.94 -1.90
C ALA A 146 41.80 -30.56 -2.92
N ASP A 147 42.48 -29.75 -3.74
CA ASP A 147 43.53 -30.23 -4.66
C ASP A 147 44.72 -30.82 -3.89
N ARG A 148 45.09 -30.22 -2.76
CA ARG A 148 46.10 -30.76 -1.82
C ARG A 148 45.63 -32.01 -1.06
N HIS A 149 44.40 -32.47 -1.28
CA HIS A 149 43.75 -33.57 -0.55
C HIS A 149 43.63 -33.33 0.97
N GLU A 150 43.75 -32.08 1.44
CA GLU A 150 43.55 -31.69 2.83
C GLU A 150 42.05 -31.47 3.12
N ILE A 151 41.24 -32.51 2.83
CA ILE A 151 39.77 -32.52 2.85
C ILE A 151 39.17 -31.87 4.10
N HIS A 152 39.79 -32.06 5.27
CA HIS A 152 39.41 -31.38 6.50
C HIS A 152 39.36 -29.84 6.36
N LYS A 153 40.47 -29.24 5.90
CA LYS A 153 40.59 -27.79 5.78
C LYS A 153 39.68 -27.28 4.67
N ALA A 154 39.65 -27.98 3.54
CA ALA A 154 38.73 -27.69 2.44
C ALA A 154 37.27 -27.62 2.91
N LEU A 155 36.83 -28.56 3.76
CA LEU A 155 35.48 -28.56 4.34
C LEU A 155 35.24 -27.37 5.30
N GLN A 156 36.23 -27.02 6.13
CA GLN A 156 36.16 -25.87 7.03
C GLN A 156 36.15 -24.53 6.28
N SER A 157 37.01 -24.38 5.27
CA SER A 157 37.07 -23.20 4.39
C SER A 157 35.80 -23.07 3.55
N LEU A 158 35.21 -24.19 3.11
CA LEU A 158 33.92 -24.23 2.42
C LEU A 158 32.76 -23.79 3.34
N ASP A 159 32.73 -24.26 4.59
CA ASP A 159 31.70 -23.84 5.57
C ASP A 159 31.81 -22.34 5.89
N VAL A 160 33.02 -21.83 6.11
CA VAL A 160 33.27 -20.38 6.28
C VAL A 160 32.87 -19.60 5.02
N ALA A 161 33.10 -20.13 3.81
CA ALA A 161 32.62 -19.54 2.56
C ALA A 161 31.08 -19.49 2.50
N GLY A 162 30.40 -20.57 2.84
CA GLY A 162 28.93 -20.65 2.88
C GLY A 162 28.31 -19.66 3.87
N ASN A 163 28.88 -19.56 5.07
CA ASN A 163 28.50 -18.55 6.06
C ASN A 163 28.70 -17.13 5.51
N LYS A 164 29.85 -16.81 4.90
CA LYS A 164 30.10 -15.50 4.28
C LYS A 164 29.27 -15.20 3.04
N MET A 165 28.80 -16.21 2.31
CA MET A 165 27.79 -16.06 1.25
C MET A 165 26.40 -15.76 1.81
N SER A 166 26.06 -16.31 2.98
CA SER A 166 24.77 -16.04 3.66
C SER A 166 24.68 -14.64 4.29
N GLU A 167 25.82 -14.00 4.58
CA GLU A 167 25.90 -12.62 5.06
C GLU A 167 25.67 -11.57 3.97
N ILE A 168 25.70 -11.93 2.68
CA ILE A 168 25.59 -10.96 1.57
C ILE A 168 24.12 -10.49 1.43
N PRO A 169 23.80 -9.17 1.57
CA PRO A 169 22.42 -8.66 1.49
C PRO A 169 21.81 -8.64 0.07
N ALA A 170 22.28 -9.49 -0.84
CA ALA A 170 21.85 -9.53 -2.24
C ALA A 170 20.76 -10.59 -2.46
N ASP A 171 19.79 -10.27 -3.31
CA ASP A 171 18.82 -11.25 -3.80
C ASP A 171 19.54 -12.41 -4.51
N ARG A 172 19.10 -13.65 -4.22
CA ARG A 172 19.64 -14.89 -4.81
C ARG A 172 19.52 -14.95 -6.34
N THR A 173 18.74 -14.05 -6.94
CA THR A 173 18.54 -13.91 -8.39
C THR A 173 19.76 -13.32 -9.11
N VAL A 174 20.60 -12.54 -8.40
CA VAL A 174 21.76 -11.85 -8.98
C VAL A 174 22.76 -12.84 -9.57
N ARG A 175 23.22 -12.57 -10.81
CA ARG A 175 24.11 -13.48 -11.57
C ARG A 175 25.39 -13.83 -10.81
N ALA A 176 25.93 -12.91 -10.02
CA ALA A 176 27.10 -13.16 -9.16
C ALA A 176 26.81 -14.20 -8.06
N MET A 177 25.69 -14.06 -7.34
CA MET A 177 25.27 -15.04 -6.32
C MET A 177 25.06 -16.42 -6.95
N ARG A 178 24.35 -16.50 -8.08
CA ARG A 178 24.15 -17.76 -8.81
C ARG A 178 25.44 -18.43 -9.27
N LEU A 179 26.50 -17.66 -9.57
CA LEU A 179 27.82 -18.19 -9.93
C LEU A 179 28.60 -18.66 -8.68
N LEU A 180 28.52 -17.93 -7.56
CA LEU A 180 29.08 -18.36 -6.29
C LEU A 180 28.41 -19.64 -5.77
N ASP A 181 27.07 -19.73 -5.82
CA ASP A 181 26.31 -20.93 -5.48
C ASP A 181 26.73 -22.12 -6.35
N ALA A 182 26.75 -21.96 -7.67
CA ALA A 182 27.17 -23.01 -8.60
C ALA A 182 28.60 -23.50 -8.30
N ARG A 183 29.52 -22.58 -7.96
CA ARG A 183 30.88 -22.92 -7.54
C ARG A 183 30.92 -23.65 -6.19
N TYR A 184 30.18 -23.17 -5.20
CA TYR A 184 30.08 -23.76 -3.86
C TYR A 184 29.56 -25.20 -3.94
N TYR A 185 28.46 -25.44 -4.65
CA TYR A 185 27.92 -26.80 -4.85
C TYR A 185 28.84 -27.68 -5.70
N GLY A 186 29.50 -27.13 -6.72
CA GLY A 186 30.51 -27.85 -7.51
C GLY A 186 31.69 -28.35 -6.66
N LEU A 187 32.26 -27.47 -5.83
CA LEU A 187 33.36 -27.81 -4.93
C LEU A 187 32.91 -28.79 -3.83
N LYS A 188 31.71 -28.60 -3.26
CA LYS A 188 31.09 -29.54 -2.31
C LYS A 188 30.93 -30.95 -2.91
N ASN A 189 30.52 -31.04 -4.17
CA ASN A 189 30.40 -32.31 -4.88
C ASN A 189 31.78 -32.95 -5.13
N SER A 190 32.78 -32.17 -5.55
CA SER A 190 34.15 -32.68 -5.72
C SER A 190 34.73 -33.25 -4.41
N ILE A 191 34.56 -32.55 -3.28
CA ILE A 191 34.99 -33.04 -1.96
C ILE A 191 34.22 -34.31 -1.55
N ASN A 192 32.91 -34.39 -1.83
CA ASN A 192 32.12 -35.60 -1.61
C ASN A 192 32.59 -36.78 -2.51
N GLU A 193 33.03 -36.52 -3.74
CA GLU A 193 33.60 -37.54 -4.63
C GLU A 193 34.96 -38.03 -4.14
N GLN A 194 35.85 -37.14 -3.69
CA GLN A 194 37.10 -37.52 -3.03
C GLN A 194 36.84 -38.38 -1.78
N LEU A 195 35.90 -37.96 -0.92
CA LEU A 195 35.49 -38.72 0.27
C LEU A 195 34.89 -40.09 -0.10
N SER A 196 34.11 -40.16 -1.19
CA SER A 196 33.53 -41.39 -1.72
C SER A 196 34.60 -42.34 -2.29
N ALA A 197 35.62 -41.81 -2.96
CA ALA A 197 36.77 -42.58 -3.44
C ALA A 197 37.58 -43.16 -2.27
N ILE A 198 37.85 -42.36 -1.25
CA ILE A 198 38.50 -42.80 0.00
C ILE A 198 37.64 -43.87 0.70
N ARG A 199 36.32 -43.70 0.80
CA ARG A 199 35.42 -44.71 1.38
C ARG A 199 35.47 -46.03 0.60
N LYS A 200 35.57 -45.98 -0.73
CA LYS A 200 35.66 -47.17 -1.60
C LYS A 200 37.02 -47.88 -1.51
N SER A 201 38.13 -47.17 -1.26
CA SER A 201 39.45 -47.79 -1.05
C SER A 201 39.62 -48.41 0.34
N LEU A 202 38.85 -47.95 1.33
CA LEU A 202 38.81 -48.55 2.68
C LEU A 202 37.96 -49.82 2.75
N ILE A 203 36.83 -49.85 2.04
CA ILE A 203 35.81 -50.91 2.15
C ILE A 203 35.74 -51.64 0.80
N CYS A 204 36.64 -52.59 0.61
CA CYS A 204 36.61 -53.48 -0.53
C CYS A 204 35.65 -54.65 -0.25
N VAL A 205 34.57 -54.73 -1.03
CA VAL A 205 33.62 -55.85 -0.99
C VAL A 205 33.97 -56.78 -2.14
N HIS A 206 34.24 -58.06 -1.83
CA HIS A 206 34.58 -59.08 -2.82
C HIS A 206 33.38 -60.01 -3.04
N PRO A 207 32.43 -59.69 -3.94
CA PRO A 207 31.17 -60.42 -4.08
C PRO A 207 31.34 -61.88 -4.53
N GLY A 208 32.47 -62.23 -5.15
CA GLY A 208 32.80 -63.62 -5.52
C GLY A 208 33.29 -64.50 -4.36
N GLU A 209 33.73 -63.91 -3.24
CA GLU A 209 34.26 -64.63 -2.07
C GLU A 209 33.36 -64.50 -0.82
N GLY A 210 32.39 -63.57 -0.83
CA GLY A 210 31.59 -63.24 0.35
C GLY A 210 32.35 -62.49 1.44
N SER A 211 33.56 -62.00 1.14
CA SER A 211 34.46 -61.31 2.07
C SER A 211 34.34 -59.79 1.95
N ILE A 212 34.53 -59.09 3.07
CA ILE A 212 34.67 -57.63 3.13
C ILE A 212 36.01 -57.33 3.80
N THR A 213 36.92 -56.71 3.05
CA THR A 213 38.22 -56.28 3.53
C THR A 213 38.14 -54.81 3.92
N ILE A 214 38.43 -54.53 5.21
CA ILE A 214 38.47 -53.17 5.75
C ILE A 214 39.92 -52.80 6.00
N HIS A 215 40.48 -51.93 5.16
CA HIS A 215 41.83 -51.41 5.33
C HIS A 215 41.84 -50.41 6.50
N LYS A 216 42.61 -50.70 7.55
CA LYS A 216 42.60 -49.92 8.80
C LYS A 216 43.42 -48.64 8.77
N GLU A 217 44.38 -48.52 7.84
CA GLU A 217 45.41 -47.48 7.88
C GLU A 217 45.32 -46.53 6.68
N LEU A 218 44.53 -45.47 6.83
CA LEU A 218 44.72 -44.21 6.11
C LEU A 218 44.62 -43.06 7.12
N ASN A 219 45.77 -42.46 7.46
CA ASN A 219 45.90 -41.37 8.44
C ASN A 219 44.98 -40.16 8.14
N ALA A 220 44.58 -39.98 6.89
CA ALA A 220 43.63 -38.95 6.45
C ALA A 220 42.28 -39.02 7.20
N LEU A 221 41.80 -40.22 7.57
CA LEU A 221 40.50 -40.35 8.23
C LEU A 221 40.52 -40.08 9.71
N ASP A 222 41.64 -40.22 10.41
CA ASP A 222 41.67 -39.89 11.84
C ASP A 222 41.61 -38.38 12.05
N SER A 223 42.13 -37.57 11.12
CA SER A 223 41.88 -36.12 11.10
C SER A 223 40.39 -35.79 10.91
N ILE A 224 39.72 -36.45 9.95
CA ILE A 224 38.28 -36.23 9.68
C ILE A 224 37.40 -36.76 10.83
N ARG A 225 37.72 -37.92 11.40
CA ARG A 225 37.05 -38.52 12.56
C ARG A 225 37.16 -37.63 13.79
N ASN A 226 38.35 -37.09 14.07
CA ASN A 226 38.56 -36.16 15.18
C ASN A 226 37.77 -34.87 14.98
N ALA A 227 37.65 -34.37 13.74
CA ALA A 227 36.88 -33.16 13.44
C ALA A 227 35.36 -33.36 13.53
N LEU A 228 34.85 -34.52 13.11
CA LEU A 228 33.45 -34.92 13.35
C LEU A 228 33.18 -35.06 14.85
N ALA A 229 34.13 -35.61 15.62
CA ALA A 229 34.05 -35.66 17.09
C ALA A 229 34.18 -34.28 17.78
N LEU A 230 34.73 -33.27 17.08
CA LEU A 230 34.77 -31.86 17.52
C LEU A 230 33.51 -31.07 17.11
N GLY A 231 32.51 -31.71 16.48
CA GLY A 231 31.17 -31.14 16.30
C GLY A 231 30.87 -30.52 14.94
N ILE A 232 31.62 -30.85 13.88
CA ILE A 232 31.27 -30.40 12.52
C ILE A 232 30.05 -31.17 12.01
N GLY A 233 28.85 -30.63 12.30
CA GLY A 233 27.55 -31.13 11.84
C GLY A 233 26.75 -31.92 12.88
N GLN A 234 25.46 -32.13 12.61
CA GLN A 234 24.60 -32.95 13.47
C GLN A 234 24.93 -34.45 13.34
N ILE A 235 25.12 -35.11 14.48
CA ILE A 235 25.38 -36.55 14.55
C ILE A 235 24.08 -37.30 14.32
N LEU A 236 23.93 -37.90 13.13
CA LEU A 236 22.83 -38.81 12.82
C LEU A 236 23.21 -40.24 13.21
N GLU A 237 22.47 -40.85 14.15
CA GLU A 237 22.70 -42.25 14.55
C GLU A 237 22.39 -43.21 13.40
N ALA A 238 23.42 -43.91 12.91
CA ALA A 238 23.31 -44.87 11.82
C ALA A 238 22.61 -46.17 12.26
N LYS A 239 21.28 -46.14 12.34
CA LYS A 239 20.44 -47.28 12.72
C LYS A 239 20.57 -48.42 11.70
N ARG A 240 21.28 -49.49 12.08
CA ARG A 240 21.56 -50.66 11.24
C ARG A 240 20.28 -51.49 11.02
N VAL A 241 19.76 -51.53 9.80
CA VAL A 241 18.57 -52.30 9.42
C VAL A 241 19.00 -53.51 8.57
N GLU A 242 18.93 -54.71 9.15
CA GLU A 242 19.01 -55.96 8.40
C GLU A 242 17.61 -56.36 7.91
N MET A 243 17.34 -56.19 6.61
CA MET A 243 16.09 -56.67 6.00
C MET A 243 16.27 -58.10 5.49
N ARG A 244 15.63 -59.06 6.15
CA ARG A 244 15.54 -60.45 5.68
C ARG A 244 14.28 -60.61 4.83
N MET A 245 14.46 -60.87 3.53
CA MET A 245 13.36 -61.23 2.63
C MET A 245 12.66 -62.50 3.13
N VAL A 246 11.32 -62.47 3.16
CA VAL A 246 10.46 -63.64 3.33
C VAL A 246 9.58 -63.73 2.08
N THR A 247 9.52 -64.90 1.46
CA THR A 247 8.81 -65.09 0.19
C THR A 247 7.30 -65.28 0.39
N ARG A 248 6.55 -64.81 -0.61
CA ARG A 248 5.09 -64.79 -0.72
C ARG A 248 4.55 -66.17 -1.09
N ASP A 249 3.86 -66.85 -0.17
CA ASP A 249 2.97 -68.00 -0.49
C ASP A 249 1.86 -68.24 0.57
N ASP A 250 2.13 -68.06 1.87
CA ASP A 250 1.13 -68.27 2.93
C ASP A 250 0.11 -67.11 3.01
N GLY A 251 -1.00 -67.23 2.27
CA GLY A 251 -2.09 -66.23 2.32
C GLY A 251 -3.32 -66.48 1.45
N MET A 252 -3.50 -67.69 0.89
CA MET A 252 -4.53 -67.99 -0.10
C MET A 252 -5.69 -68.80 0.51
N HIS A 253 -6.71 -68.15 1.11
CA HIS A 253 -8.09 -68.67 1.08
C HIS A 253 -9.18 -67.70 1.62
N VAL A 254 -10.30 -67.73 0.89
CA VAL A 254 -11.67 -67.20 1.16
C VAL A 254 -12.00 -65.87 0.48
N ALA A 255 -12.73 -65.98 -0.64
CA ALA A 255 -13.39 -64.87 -1.34
C ALA A 255 -14.79 -65.31 -1.85
N SER A 256 -15.83 -64.89 -1.14
CA SER A 256 -17.26 -64.85 -1.52
C SER A 256 -18.04 -64.32 -0.31
N SER A 257 -19.10 -63.52 -0.40
CA SER A 257 -19.76 -62.79 -1.51
C SER A 257 -19.88 -61.29 -1.14
N GLY A 258 -20.28 -60.33 -1.98
CA GLY A 258 -20.84 -60.42 -3.33
C GLY A 258 -22.32 -60.02 -3.35
N GLU A 259 -22.61 -58.73 -3.54
CA GLU A 259 -23.80 -58.17 -4.23
C GLU A 259 -23.50 -56.70 -4.60
N THR A 260 -24.19 -56.14 -5.59
CA THR A 260 -24.01 -54.74 -6.09
C THR A 260 -25.20 -53.85 -5.64
N VAL A 261 -25.16 -52.50 -5.72
CA VAL A 261 -25.57 -51.70 -6.90
C VAL A 261 -25.58 -50.19 -6.53
N LYS A 262 -24.90 -49.36 -7.36
CA LYS A 262 -25.25 -47.99 -7.85
C LYS A 262 -25.67 -46.84 -6.89
N ASP A 263 -25.40 -45.56 -7.18
CA ASP A 263 -24.53 -44.85 -8.17
C ASP A 263 -23.76 -43.75 -7.34
N ASP A 264 -23.47 -42.47 -7.67
CA ASP A 264 -23.70 -41.58 -8.83
C ASP A 264 -22.80 -40.30 -8.80
N TRP A 265 -22.73 -39.56 -9.90
CA TRP A 265 -22.18 -38.19 -10.13
C TRP A 265 -20.72 -37.83 -9.73
N GLY A 266 -19.90 -37.54 -10.77
CA GLY A 266 -18.63 -36.79 -10.69
C GLY A 266 -18.82 -35.26 -10.57
N TRP A 267 -17.83 -34.40 -10.86
CA TRP A 267 -16.74 -34.50 -11.86
C TRP A 267 -15.51 -33.68 -11.46
N GLY A 268 -14.34 -33.95 -12.07
CA GLY A 268 -13.24 -32.98 -12.15
C GLY A 268 -11.83 -33.59 -12.08
N ASP A 269 -11.40 -34.32 -13.11
CA ASP A 269 -10.02 -34.80 -13.21
C ASP A 269 -9.09 -33.67 -13.70
N GLU A 270 -8.09 -33.30 -12.88
CA GLU A 270 -6.83 -32.70 -13.33
C GLU A 270 -5.69 -33.52 -12.70
N ASP A 271 -4.72 -33.95 -13.50
CA ASP A 271 -3.72 -34.96 -13.10
C ASP A 271 -2.63 -34.39 -12.16
N GLU A 272 -2.68 -34.74 -10.86
CA GLU A 272 -1.49 -34.70 -9.98
C GLU A 272 -0.91 -36.12 -9.79
N GLU A 273 0.37 -36.30 -10.14
CA GLU A 273 1.08 -37.58 -9.95
C GLU A 273 1.39 -37.81 -8.46
N GLU A 274 0.56 -38.58 -7.74
CA GLU A 274 0.86 -38.98 -6.35
C GLU A 274 2.13 -39.86 -6.28
N GLU A 275 3.25 -39.28 -5.86
CA GLU A 275 4.41 -40.06 -5.38
C GLU A 275 3.99 -40.91 -4.18
N THR A 276 3.84 -42.22 -4.40
CA THR A 276 3.43 -43.19 -3.37
C THR A 276 4.50 -43.40 -2.30
N GLN A 277 4.56 -42.47 -1.35
CA GLN A 277 5.46 -42.57 -0.18
C GLN A 277 5.10 -43.82 0.66
N PRO A 278 6.10 -44.57 1.15
CA PRO A 278 5.85 -45.80 1.89
C PRO A 278 5.16 -45.51 3.22
N VAL A 279 4.13 -46.31 3.57
CA VAL A 279 3.39 -46.18 4.84
C VAL A 279 4.30 -46.55 6.02
N ILE A 280 4.98 -45.55 6.57
CA ILE A 280 5.74 -45.68 7.82
C ILE A 280 4.73 -45.83 8.96
N ARG A 281 4.59 -47.05 9.51
CA ARG A 281 3.87 -47.25 10.78
C ARG A 281 4.65 -46.54 11.90
N HIS A 282 4.18 -45.35 12.27
CA HIS A 282 4.82 -44.52 13.29
C HIS A 282 4.81 -45.20 14.67
N ARG A 283 5.89 -45.00 15.42
CA ARG A 283 6.17 -45.66 16.71
C ARG A 283 5.03 -45.56 17.73
N ALA A 284 4.21 -44.50 17.68
CA ALA A 284 3.06 -44.31 18.56
C ALA A 284 2.04 -45.46 18.49
N SER A 285 1.79 -46.02 17.29
CA SER A 285 0.85 -47.14 17.14
C SER A 285 1.32 -48.43 17.83
N PHE A 286 2.60 -48.50 18.20
CA PHE A 286 3.21 -49.63 18.91
C PHE A 286 2.93 -49.54 20.42
N ASP A 287 3.05 -48.34 21.00
CA ASP A 287 2.85 -48.11 22.43
C ASP A 287 1.37 -48.23 22.83
N GLU A 288 0.45 -47.76 21.97
CA GLU A 288 -1.01 -47.92 22.14
C GLU A 288 -1.46 -49.38 21.99
N GLU A 289 -0.88 -50.11 21.02
CA GLU A 289 -1.13 -51.54 20.83
C GLU A 289 -0.64 -52.38 22.02
N HIS A 290 0.49 -52.01 22.62
CA HIS A 290 0.97 -52.61 23.87
C HIS A 290 0.03 -52.32 25.05
N GLY A 291 -0.52 -51.10 25.15
CA GLY A 291 -1.55 -50.76 26.14
C GLY A 291 -2.83 -51.59 25.99
N ALA A 292 -3.25 -51.86 24.75
CA ALA A 292 -4.43 -52.68 24.48
C ALA A 292 -4.21 -54.17 24.79
N ARG A 293 -3.06 -54.75 24.41
CA ARG A 293 -2.69 -56.15 24.70
C ARG A 293 -2.61 -56.43 26.21
N LEU A 294 -2.16 -55.46 27.01
CA LEU A 294 -2.13 -55.56 28.49
C LEU A 294 -3.52 -55.69 29.16
N MET A 295 -4.61 -55.58 28.40
CA MET A 295 -6.00 -55.75 28.86
C MET A 295 -6.66 -57.06 28.38
N GLU A 296 -5.94 -57.95 27.71
CA GLU A 296 -6.42 -59.29 27.34
C GLU A 296 -6.73 -60.14 28.59
N PRO A 297 -7.71 -61.08 28.53
CA PRO A 297 -8.13 -61.85 29.69
C PRO A 297 -6.99 -62.63 30.35
N ASP A 298 -6.04 -63.12 29.55
CA ASP A 298 -4.86 -63.88 29.99
C ASP A 298 -3.83 -63.04 30.75
N HIS A 299 -4.03 -61.72 30.87
CA HIS A 299 -3.09 -60.78 31.50
C HIS A 299 -3.64 -60.10 32.77
N GLN A 300 -4.89 -60.38 33.17
CA GLN A 300 -5.55 -59.76 34.34
C GLN A 300 -4.84 -60.03 35.68
N SER A 301 -3.94 -61.02 35.75
CA SER A 301 -3.12 -61.33 36.92
C SER A 301 -1.87 -60.45 37.08
N ILE A 302 -1.52 -59.65 36.07
CA ILE A 302 -0.31 -58.83 36.05
C ILE A 302 -0.59 -57.50 36.76
N PRO A 303 0.21 -57.08 37.76
CA PRO A 303 -0.02 -55.83 38.52
C PRO A 303 0.14 -54.53 37.70
N VAL A 304 0.45 -54.64 36.40
CA VAL A 304 0.65 -53.53 35.46
C VAL A 304 -0.61 -53.25 34.63
N SER A 305 -1.56 -54.18 34.50
CA SER A 305 -2.81 -53.94 33.74
C SER A 305 -3.63 -52.72 34.20
N PRO A 306 -3.67 -52.34 35.50
CA PRO A 306 -4.27 -51.07 35.92
C PRO A 306 -3.62 -49.83 35.29
N ALA A 307 -2.33 -49.87 34.95
CA ALA A 307 -1.60 -48.77 34.33
C ALA A 307 -1.87 -48.62 32.82
N ALA A 308 -2.41 -49.64 32.15
CA ALA A 308 -2.78 -49.56 30.73
C ALA A 308 -3.88 -48.52 30.47
N GLY A 309 -4.82 -48.34 31.41
CA GLY A 309 -5.81 -47.26 31.38
C GLY A 309 -5.26 -45.87 31.73
N GLY A 310 -3.98 -45.77 32.14
CA GLY A 310 -3.21 -44.53 32.23
C GLY A 310 -2.46 -44.25 30.94
N LEU A 311 -1.80 -45.27 30.38
CA LEU A 311 -1.10 -45.21 29.08
C LEU A 311 -2.04 -44.76 27.95
N SER A 312 -3.29 -45.25 27.90
CA SER A 312 -4.27 -44.86 26.87
C SER A 312 -4.77 -43.40 26.95
N ASN A 313 -4.43 -42.66 28.01
CA ASN A 313 -4.70 -41.21 28.11
C ASN A 313 -3.50 -40.35 27.66
N ILE A 314 -2.33 -40.93 27.38
CA ILE A 314 -1.15 -40.17 26.95
C ILE A 314 -1.40 -39.37 25.66
N PRO A 315 -2.06 -39.91 24.61
CA PRO A 315 -2.41 -39.12 23.42
C PRO A 315 -3.28 -37.90 23.76
N THR A 316 -4.30 -38.08 24.60
CA THR A 316 -5.17 -37.00 25.10
C THR A 316 -4.38 -35.92 25.86
N LEU A 317 -3.43 -36.32 26.70
CA LEU A 317 -2.57 -35.39 27.44
C LEU A 317 -1.61 -34.63 26.52
N ILE A 318 -1.08 -35.27 25.47
CA ILE A 318 -0.21 -34.62 24.46
C ILE A 318 -1.02 -33.61 23.64
N LEU A 319 -2.25 -33.95 23.23
CA LEU A 319 -3.13 -33.01 22.50
C LEU A 319 -3.57 -31.84 23.39
N ALA A 320 -3.84 -32.07 24.68
CA ALA A 320 -4.06 -31.00 25.64
C ALA A 320 -2.82 -30.11 25.84
N MET A 321 -1.61 -30.70 25.89
CA MET A 321 -0.35 -29.95 25.97
C MET A 321 -0.10 -29.11 24.71
N PHE A 322 -0.36 -29.66 23.51
CA PHE A 322 -0.31 -28.90 22.26
C PHE A 322 -1.24 -27.67 22.34
N ARG A 323 -2.52 -27.86 22.68
CA ARG A 323 -3.50 -26.77 22.82
C ARG A 323 -3.09 -25.70 23.86
N ALA A 324 -2.25 -26.05 24.84
CA ALA A 324 -1.74 -25.13 25.86
C ALA A 324 -0.42 -24.43 25.46
N VAL A 325 0.49 -25.10 24.76
CA VAL A 325 1.82 -24.59 24.40
C VAL A 325 1.82 -23.84 23.07
N SER A 326 1.00 -24.26 22.11
CA SER A 326 0.90 -23.66 20.78
C SER A 326 0.72 -22.13 20.80
N PRO A 327 -0.19 -21.53 21.62
CA PRO A 327 -0.32 -20.07 21.70
C PRO A 327 0.96 -19.33 22.10
N CYS A 328 1.85 -19.97 22.89
CA CYS A 328 3.15 -19.40 23.24
C CYS A 328 4.20 -19.64 22.15
N TYR A 329 4.20 -20.81 21.52
CA TYR A 329 5.15 -21.17 20.47
C TYR A 329 4.96 -20.35 19.18
N TYR A 330 3.72 -20.12 18.76
CA TYR A 330 3.43 -19.37 17.54
C TYR A 330 3.44 -17.84 17.75
N ALA A 331 3.54 -17.34 18.99
CA ALA A 331 3.43 -15.90 19.32
C ALA A 331 4.50 -15.01 18.65
N ASP A 332 5.71 -15.54 18.45
CA ASP A 332 6.83 -14.79 17.86
C ASP A 332 6.64 -14.49 16.36
N ASN A 333 5.71 -15.18 15.69
CA ASN A 333 5.45 -15.05 14.27
C ASN A 333 4.18 -14.21 14.01
N PRO A 334 4.22 -13.14 13.19
CA PRO A 334 3.02 -12.36 12.83
C PRO A 334 1.88 -13.16 12.20
N LYS A 335 2.14 -14.37 11.67
CA LYS A 335 1.13 -15.30 11.12
C LYS A 335 0.80 -16.46 12.06
N GLY A 336 1.21 -16.39 13.33
CA GLY A 336 1.20 -17.50 14.27
C GLY A 336 -0.15 -18.20 14.41
N ASN A 337 -1.24 -17.44 14.45
CA ASN A 337 -2.60 -17.99 14.51
C ASN A 337 -2.98 -18.81 13.27
N MET A 338 -2.49 -18.45 12.08
CA MET A 338 -2.75 -19.19 10.84
C MET A 338 -2.00 -20.52 10.80
N PHE A 339 -0.75 -20.55 11.27
CA PHE A 339 -0.01 -21.81 11.44
C PHE A 339 -0.67 -22.69 12.51
N SER A 340 -1.04 -22.11 13.66
CA SER A 340 -1.79 -22.81 14.70
C SER A 340 -3.18 -23.28 14.26
N TYR A 341 -3.79 -22.67 13.24
CA TYR A 341 -5.02 -23.15 12.60
C TYR A 341 -4.73 -24.34 11.68
N ASN A 342 -3.80 -24.17 10.72
CA ASN A 342 -3.44 -25.21 9.75
C ASN A 342 -2.99 -26.50 10.44
N ASP A 343 -2.06 -26.40 11.40
CA ASP A 343 -1.50 -27.54 12.11
C ASP A 343 -2.58 -28.23 12.98
N ALA A 344 -3.52 -27.46 13.56
CA ALA A 344 -4.65 -28.02 14.30
C ALA A 344 -5.69 -28.70 13.40
N MET A 345 -5.98 -28.18 12.19
CA MET A 345 -6.89 -28.84 11.24
C MET A 345 -6.26 -30.12 10.67
N TRP A 346 -4.98 -30.08 10.29
CA TRP A 346 -4.25 -31.26 9.82
C TRP A 346 -4.22 -32.37 10.88
N LEU A 347 -3.96 -32.02 12.15
CA LEU A 347 -4.05 -32.96 13.26
C LEU A 347 -5.49 -33.49 13.44
N VAL A 348 -6.51 -32.63 13.39
CA VAL A 348 -7.92 -33.04 13.47
C VAL A 348 -8.27 -34.07 12.40
N ASP A 349 -7.86 -33.87 11.15
CA ASP A 349 -8.22 -34.79 10.06
C ASP A 349 -7.41 -36.09 10.11
N ARG A 350 -6.12 -36.03 10.50
CA ARG A 350 -5.33 -37.25 10.79
C ARG A 350 -5.90 -38.05 11.97
N LEU A 351 -6.43 -37.39 13.01
CA LEU A 351 -7.09 -38.05 14.14
C LEU A 351 -8.46 -38.64 13.73
N LYS A 352 -9.21 -38.01 12.81
CA LYS A 352 -10.42 -38.59 12.21
C LYS A 352 -10.10 -39.87 11.44
N THR A 353 -9.10 -39.87 10.57
CA THR A 353 -8.64 -41.07 9.84
C THR A 353 -8.15 -42.16 10.80
N PHE A 354 -7.36 -41.80 11.81
CA PHE A 354 -6.89 -42.76 12.81
C PHE A 354 -8.06 -43.38 13.61
N SER A 355 -9.07 -42.61 13.99
CA SER A 355 -10.24 -43.13 14.71
C SER A 355 -11.06 -44.09 13.85
N THR A 356 -11.28 -43.80 12.56
CA THR A 356 -12.02 -44.73 11.67
C THR A 356 -11.23 -46.01 11.40
N GLU A 357 -9.90 -45.92 11.25
CA GLU A 357 -9.01 -47.11 11.18
C GLU A 357 -9.03 -47.93 12.48
N TRP A 358 -8.98 -47.27 13.65
CA TRP A 358 -8.98 -47.92 14.96
C TRP A 358 -10.28 -48.68 15.23
N HIS A 359 -11.43 -48.02 15.03
CA HIS A 359 -12.76 -48.61 15.21
C HIS A 359 -13.08 -49.71 14.19
N SER A 360 -12.37 -49.77 13.06
CA SER A 360 -12.52 -50.84 12.05
C SER A 360 -11.79 -52.15 12.41
N ARG A 361 -10.96 -52.17 13.46
CA ARG A 361 -10.18 -53.36 13.84
C ARG A 361 -11.04 -54.41 14.54
N LYS A 362 -11.01 -55.65 14.05
CA LYS A 362 -11.79 -56.78 14.58
C LYS A 362 -11.05 -57.60 15.64
N ASP A 363 -9.76 -57.36 15.80
CA ASP A 363 -8.86 -58.16 16.66
C ASP A 363 -8.89 -57.73 18.14
N LEU A 364 -9.54 -56.61 18.44
CA LEU A 364 -9.56 -55.97 19.76
C LEU A 364 -10.92 -56.11 20.44
N THR A 365 -10.93 -56.29 21.76
CA THR A 365 -12.18 -56.32 22.53
C THR A 365 -12.87 -54.95 22.51
N PRO A 366 -14.22 -54.88 22.58
CA PRO A 366 -14.94 -53.59 22.66
C PRO A 366 -14.49 -52.70 23.83
N ARG A 367 -13.97 -53.29 24.92
CA ARG A 367 -13.42 -52.57 26.07
C ARG A 367 -12.04 -51.96 25.79
N ALA A 368 -11.23 -52.59 24.94
CA ALA A 368 -9.93 -52.04 24.51
C ALA A 368 -10.11 -50.94 23.46
N LEU A 369 -11.03 -51.12 22.51
CA LEU A 369 -11.37 -50.10 21.51
C LEU A 369 -11.78 -48.78 22.17
N ASN A 370 -12.73 -48.83 23.12
CA ASN A 370 -13.22 -47.67 23.89
C ASN A 370 -12.23 -47.11 24.95
N LEU A 371 -11.00 -47.66 25.04
CA LEU A 371 -10.00 -47.21 26.03
C LEU A 371 -9.15 -46.02 25.53
N VAL A 372 -9.01 -45.88 24.21
CA VAL A 372 -8.24 -44.83 23.53
C VAL A 372 -9.20 -43.69 23.14
N LYS A 373 -9.24 -42.63 23.95
CA LYS A 373 -10.31 -41.60 23.89
C LYS A 373 -10.04 -40.47 22.90
N VAL A 374 -9.46 -40.77 21.74
CA VAL A 374 -9.04 -39.77 20.73
C VAL A 374 -10.22 -38.91 20.25
N ASP A 375 -11.41 -39.49 20.05
CA ASP A 375 -12.59 -38.75 19.58
C ASP A 375 -12.99 -37.58 20.48
N SER A 376 -12.75 -37.72 21.79
CA SER A 376 -13.07 -36.67 22.77
C SER A 376 -12.20 -35.42 22.64
N GLU A 377 -11.06 -35.52 21.95
CA GLU A 377 -10.14 -34.39 21.67
C GLU A 377 -10.34 -33.76 20.30
N ILE A 378 -10.97 -34.46 19.34
CA ILE A 378 -11.19 -33.94 17.98
C ILE A 378 -12.00 -32.64 18.01
N GLY A 379 -13.13 -32.61 18.71
CA GLY A 379 -13.96 -31.41 18.87
C GLY A 379 -13.23 -30.24 19.58
N PRO A 380 -12.60 -30.46 20.75
CA PRO A 380 -11.74 -29.46 21.40
C PRO A 380 -10.63 -28.90 20.51
N LEU A 381 -9.94 -29.73 19.72
CA LEU A 381 -8.86 -29.33 18.82
C LEU A 381 -9.38 -28.56 17.59
N GLU A 382 -10.49 -29.01 16.99
CA GLU A 382 -11.15 -28.30 15.90
C GLU A 382 -11.65 -26.92 16.34
N SER A 383 -12.22 -26.84 17.56
CA SER A 383 -12.62 -25.57 18.17
C SER A 383 -11.44 -24.65 18.49
N PHE A 384 -10.26 -25.23 18.80
CA PHE A 384 -9.03 -24.48 19.07
C PHE A 384 -8.49 -23.83 17.79
N GLY A 385 -8.35 -24.59 16.71
CA GLY A 385 -7.95 -24.04 15.41
C GLY A 385 -8.94 -22.98 14.91
N LYS A 386 -10.26 -23.26 14.96
CA LYS A 386 -11.29 -22.30 14.54
C LYS A 386 -11.29 -21.00 15.37
N ARG A 387 -10.91 -21.06 16.66
CA ARG A 387 -10.66 -19.85 17.48
C ARG A 387 -9.41 -19.10 17.06
N ALA A 388 -8.30 -19.79 16.77
CA ALA A 388 -7.07 -19.14 16.28
C ALA A 388 -7.34 -18.39 14.95
N TYR A 389 -7.99 -19.05 13.99
CA TYR A 389 -8.43 -18.42 12.73
C TYR A 389 -9.31 -17.19 12.99
N LYS A 390 -10.36 -17.31 13.83
CA LYS A 390 -11.23 -16.16 14.14
C LYS A 390 -10.45 -15.01 14.78
N ASN A 391 -9.60 -15.28 15.76
CA ASN A 391 -8.82 -14.24 16.44
C ASN A 391 -7.92 -13.48 15.45
N GLU A 392 -7.35 -14.18 14.47
CA GLU A 392 -6.54 -13.58 13.41
C GLU A 392 -7.38 -12.67 12.51
N MET A 393 -8.50 -13.17 11.98
CA MET A 393 -9.43 -12.40 11.15
C MET A 393 -9.98 -11.16 11.87
N ASP A 394 -10.29 -11.30 13.17
CA ASP A 394 -10.77 -10.19 14.00
C ASP A 394 -9.63 -9.17 14.25
N THR A 395 -8.39 -9.61 14.47
CA THR A 395 -7.21 -8.74 14.60
C THR A 395 -6.91 -7.98 13.31
N GLN A 396 -6.90 -8.65 12.16
CA GLN A 396 -6.70 -8.04 10.85
C GLN A 396 -7.81 -7.03 10.54
N ARG A 397 -9.05 -7.31 10.95
CA ARG A 397 -10.19 -6.39 10.83
C ARG A 397 -9.99 -5.11 11.68
N THR A 398 -9.54 -5.23 12.92
CA THR A 398 -9.21 -4.07 13.77
C THR A 398 -8.07 -3.24 13.17
N ILE A 399 -6.98 -3.88 12.71
CA ILE A 399 -5.85 -3.17 12.07
C ILE A 399 -6.33 -2.40 10.82
N LEU A 400 -7.16 -3.00 9.97
CA LEU A 400 -7.77 -2.32 8.83
C LEU A 400 -8.64 -1.14 9.23
N HIS A 401 -9.51 -1.32 10.23
CA HIS A 401 -10.41 -0.29 10.75
C HIS A 401 -9.64 0.91 11.32
N ASP A 402 -8.57 0.66 12.07
CA ASP A 402 -7.76 1.71 12.70
C ASP A 402 -6.90 2.47 11.68
N LEU A 403 -6.39 1.80 10.65
CA LEU A 403 -5.70 2.45 9.53
C LEU A 403 -6.66 3.35 8.74
N LEU A 404 -7.85 2.85 8.35
CA LEU A 404 -8.85 3.63 7.61
C LEU A 404 -9.38 4.82 8.43
N GLY A 405 -9.70 4.59 9.71
CA GLY A 405 -10.18 5.63 10.62
C GLY A 405 -9.15 6.73 10.91
N GLY A 406 -7.85 6.44 10.74
CA GLY A 406 -6.79 7.45 10.72
C GLY A 406 -6.67 8.15 9.36
N MET A 407 -6.81 7.43 8.26
CA MET A 407 -6.67 7.95 6.89
C MET A 407 -7.73 8.99 6.51
N LEU A 408 -9.00 8.82 6.90
CA LEU A 408 -10.04 9.81 6.60
C LEU A 408 -9.91 11.09 7.46
N LYS A 409 -9.17 11.05 8.57
CA LYS A 409 -8.98 12.17 9.51
C LYS A 409 -7.64 12.90 9.35
N MET A 410 -6.77 12.44 8.45
CA MET A 410 -5.49 13.08 8.17
C MET A 410 -5.26 13.19 6.67
N GLN A 411 -4.74 14.35 6.23
CA GLN A 411 -4.56 14.71 4.82
C GLN A 411 -3.39 13.96 4.15
N PHE A 412 -3.42 12.63 4.18
CA PHE A 412 -2.45 11.79 3.48
C PHE A 412 -2.81 11.67 2.01
N ASN A 413 -1.94 12.19 1.14
CA ASN A 413 -1.86 11.72 -0.23
C ASN A 413 -1.48 10.23 -0.21
N LEU A 414 -2.48 9.36 -0.36
CA LEU A 414 -2.20 7.98 -0.73
C LEU A 414 -1.60 8.00 -2.14
N SER A 415 -0.47 7.34 -2.26
CA SER A 415 -0.14 6.61 -3.47
C SER A 415 -0.50 5.14 -3.23
N SER A 416 -0.73 4.38 -4.29
CA SER A 416 -0.89 2.92 -4.19
C SER A 416 0.32 2.26 -3.51
N ALA A 417 1.51 2.82 -3.69
CA ALA A 417 2.72 2.42 -2.99
C ALA A 417 2.63 2.64 -1.46
N THR A 418 1.87 3.62 -0.97
CA THR A 418 1.73 3.90 0.48
C THR A 418 0.97 2.76 1.18
N LEU A 419 -0.20 2.34 0.70
CA LEU A 419 -0.94 1.21 1.31
C LEU A 419 -0.13 -0.09 1.31
N ILE A 420 0.66 -0.33 0.26
CA ILE A 420 1.42 -1.56 0.07
C ILE A 420 2.75 -1.55 0.85
N ASN A 421 3.36 -0.37 1.09
CA ASN A 421 4.73 -0.27 1.62
C ASN A 421 4.90 0.55 2.91
N ASN A 422 3.86 1.13 3.53
CA ASN A 422 4.07 1.96 4.73
C ASN A 422 4.69 1.13 5.89
N PRO A 423 5.94 1.39 6.34
CA PRO A 423 6.74 0.35 7.01
C PRO A 423 6.36 -0.14 8.42
N PRO A 424 5.68 0.61 9.32
CA PRO A 424 5.58 0.19 10.72
C PRO A 424 4.70 -1.06 10.96
N LEU A 425 3.64 -1.23 10.16
CA LEU A 425 2.60 -2.24 10.39
C LEU A 425 2.34 -3.12 9.16
N GLY A 426 2.28 -2.55 7.95
CA GLY A 426 1.88 -3.27 6.74
C GLY A 426 2.72 -4.53 6.47
N ARG A 427 4.06 -4.40 6.45
CA ARG A 427 4.96 -5.52 6.10
C ARG A 427 4.93 -6.71 7.06
N LYS A 428 4.45 -6.57 8.31
CA LYS A 428 4.30 -7.73 9.22
C LYS A 428 3.03 -8.53 8.96
N TYR A 429 1.92 -7.87 8.64
CA TYR A 429 0.61 -8.52 8.57
C TYR A 429 0.12 -8.81 7.14
N PHE A 430 0.47 -8.00 6.13
CA PHE A 430 -0.12 -8.12 4.78
C PHE A 430 0.48 -9.18 3.86
N HIS A 431 1.61 -9.81 4.21
CA HIS A 431 2.29 -10.78 3.33
C HIS A 431 1.65 -12.19 3.37
N ILE A 432 0.34 -12.29 3.24
CA ILE A 432 -0.41 -13.56 3.30
C ILE A 432 -0.63 -14.11 1.88
N PRO A 433 -0.18 -15.35 1.57
CA PRO A 433 -0.67 -16.09 0.41
C PRO A 433 -2.12 -16.51 0.70
N LEU A 434 -3.08 -15.67 0.32
CA LEU A 434 -4.50 -15.84 0.65
C LEU A 434 -5.14 -16.90 -0.25
N GLY A 435 -4.95 -18.18 0.07
CA GLY A 435 -5.47 -19.29 -0.73
C GLY A 435 -7.01 -19.30 -0.87
N HIS A 436 -7.74 -18.91 0.18
CA HIS A 436 -9.16 -19.26 0.31
C HIS A 436 -10.16 -18.17 0.73
N GLN A 437 -9.76 -17.06 1.38
CA GLN A 437 -10.70 -15.99 1.81
C GLN A 437 -10.05 -14.56 1.82
N PRO A 438 -9.68 -13.97 0.67
CA PRO A 438 -9.23 -12.56 0.63
C PRO A 438 -10.38 -11.59 0.97
N SER A 439 -11.57 -11.93 0.49
CA SER A 439 -12.71 -11.04 0.24
C SER A 439 -13.42 -10.49 1.48
N VAL A 440 -13.47 -11.24 2.58
CA VAL A 440 -14.11 -10.80 3.85
C VAL A 440 -13.44 -9.54 4.42
N HIS A 441 -12.14 -9.37 4.19
CA HIS A 441 -11.39 -8.18 4.59
C HIS A 441 -11.78 -6.97 3.73
N TRP A 442 -11.81 -7.14 2.41
CA TRP A 442 -12.20 -6.08 1.46
C TRP A 442 -13.65 -5.64 1.62
N SER A 443 -14.55 -6.58 1.97
CA SER A 443 -15.92 -6.28 2.38
C SER A 443 -15.97 -5.36 3.61
N THR A 444 -15.07 -5.58 4.59
CA THR A 444 -14.97 -4.67 5.74
C THR A 444 -14.41 -3.30 5.35
N VAL A 445 -13.40 -3.24 4.47
CA VAL A 445 -12.85 -1.96 3.96
C VAL A 445 -13.97 -1.11 3.33
N ALA A 446 -14.75 -1.71 2.43
CA ALA A 446 -15.88 -1.02 1.79
C ALA A 446 -16.96 -0.62 2.81
N THR A 447 -17.35 -1.51 3.72
CA THR A 447 -18.32 -1.22 4.79
C THR A 447 -17.87 -0.06 5.68
N LYS A 448 -16.57 0.00 6.02
CA LYS A 448 -15.99 1.06 6.86
C LYS A 448 -15.98 2.41 6.13
N ILE A 449 -15.51 2.45 4.88
CA ILE A 449 -15.52 3.68 4.07
C ILE A 449 -16.95 4.21 3.89
N ILE A 450 -17.93 3.34 3.64
CA ILE A 450 -19.35 3.73 3.56
C ILE A 450 -19.84 4.30 4.91
N SER A 451 -19.61 3.60 6.03
CA SER A 451 -20.01 4.08 7.37
C SER A 451 -19.42 5.46 7.68
N ASP A 452 -18.11 5.63 7.46
CA ASP A 452 -17.41 6.87 7.76
C ASP A 452 -17.90 8.05 6.92
N VAL A 453 -18.34 7.83 5.67
CA VAL A 453 -18.96 8.88 4.83
C VAL A 453 -20.35 9.27 5.35
N PHE A 454 -21.16 8.30 5.79
CA PHE A 454 -22.48 8.57 6.39
C PHE A 454 -22.41 9.10 7.83
N GLU A 455 -21.25 9.00 8.49
CA GLU A 455 -20.98 9.60 9.82
C GLU A 455 -20.51 11.06 9.75
N LEU A 456 -20.24 11.62 8.57
CA LEU A 456 -19.93 13.04 8.38
C LEU A 456 -21.17 13.92 8.59
N THR A 457 -20.95 15.18 8.99
CA THR A 457 -22.02 16.16 9.26
C THR A 457 -22.29 17.14 8.12
N ASP A 458 -21.33 17.29 7.22
CA ASP A 458 -21.29 18.19 6.06
C ASP A 458 -20.17 17.64 5.15
N LEU A 459 -20.30 17.75 3.83
CA LEU A 459 -19.34 17.21 2.87
C LEU A 459 -19.02 18.22 1.75
N GLY A 460 -17.96 18.99 1.95
CA GLY A 460 -17.47 19.95 0.96
C GLY A 460 -16.92 19.29 -0.31
N VAL A 461 -16.97 20.01 -1.44
CA VAL A 461 -16.57 19.52 -2.77
C VAL A 461 -15.14 18.93 -2.76
N ASP A 462 -14.18 19.66 -2.21
CA ASP A 462 -12.78 19.23 -2.09
C ASP A 462 -12.62 17.93 -1.28
N GLU A 463 -13.58 17.61 -0.41
CA GLU A 463 -13.58 16.42 0.45
C GLU A 463 -14.26 15.23 -0.22
N ALA A 464 -15.38 15.47 -0.92
CA ALA A 464 -16.00 14.49 -1.80
C ALA A 464 -15.02 14.01 -2.90
N GLU A 465 -14.28 14.92 -3.53
CA GLU A 465 -13.25 14.58 -4.53
C GLU A 465 -12.09 13.76 -3.90
N ARG A 466 -11.65 14.11 -2.68
CA ARG A 466 -10.63 13.36 -1.93
C ARG A 466 -11.09 11.94 -1.58
N ILE A 467 -12.33 11.77 -1.10
CA ILE A 467 -12.90 10.46 -0.74
C ILE A 467 -13.15 9.61 -1.99
N ALA A 468 -13.65 10.19 -3.08
CA ALA A 468 -13.80 9.48 -4.35
C ALA A 468 -12.42 9.06 -4.92
N SER A 469 -11.40 9.92 -4.84
CA SER A 469 -10.02 9.57 -5.20
C SER A 469 -9.47 8.43 -4.33
N LEU A 470 -9.79 8.40 -3.03
CA LEU A 470 -9.45 7.30 -2.12
C LEU A 470 -10.10 5.99 -2.58
N ILE A 471 -11.40 6.00 -2.91
CA ILE A 471 -12.13 4.83 -3.39
C ILE A 471 -11.57 4.35 -4.74
N GLN A 472 -11.31 5.24 -5.70
CA GLN A 472 -10.66 4.88 -6.96
C GLN A 472 -9.29 4.22 -6.75
N GLN A 473 -8.52 4.64 -5.74
CA GLN A 473 -7.27 3.97 -5.37
C GLN A 473 -7.50 2.57 -4.78
N VAL A 474 -8.47 2.41 -3.88
CA VAL A 474 -8.89 1.11 -3.32
C VAL A 474 -9.39 0.17 -4.42
N ASN A 475 -10.09 0.67 -5.44
CA ASN A 475 -10.58 -0.13 -6.57
C ASN A 475 -9.45 -0.76 -7.42
N ASN A 476 -8.20 -0.30 -7.35
CA ASN A 476 -7.08 -1.00 -8.00
C ASN A 476 -6.80 -2.39 -7.37
N LEU A 477 -7.25 -2.60 -6.12
CA LEU A 477 -7.21 -3.89 -5.43
C LEU A 477 -8.22 -4.90 -5.98
N ASP A 478 -9.09 -4.50 -6.92
CA ASP A 478 -10.03 -5.43 -7.59
C ASP A 478 -9.30 -6.58 -8.30
N SER A 479 -8.06 -6.32 -8.74
CA SER A 479 -7.10 -7.29 -9.25
C SER A 479 -6.71 -8.42 -8.27
N LEU A 480 -7.12 -8.34 -7.00
CA LEU A 480 -6.89 -9.37 -5.97
C LEU A 480 -8.07 -10.32 -5.75
N PHE A 481 -9.25 -10.07 -6.34
CA PHE A 481 -10.36 -11.04 -6.32
C PHE A 481 -10.19 -12.04 -7.47
N LYS A 482 -10.58 -13.30 -7.24
CA LYS A 482 -10.81 -14.23 -8.36
C LYS A 482 -12.13 -13.86 -9.04
N THR A 483 -12.20 -14.02 -10.36
CA THR A 483 -13.44 -13.80 -11.12
C THR A 483 -14.59 -14.63 -10.53
N ASN A 484 -15.71 -13.95 -10.24
CA ASN A 484 -16.90 -14.40 -9.49
C ASN A 484 -16.87 -14.31 -7.94
N GLU A 485 -15.77 -13.99 -7.25
CA GLU A 485 -15.80 -13.92 -5.77
C GLU A 485 -16.42 -12.62 -5.20
N ILE A 486 -16.47 -11.52 -5.98
CA ILE A 486 -16.91 -10.19 -5.51
C ILE A 486 -18.35 -10.23 -4.98
N GLY A 487 -19.30 -10.77 -5.76
CA GLY A 487 -20.73 -10.77 -5.43
C GLY A 487 -21.19 -11.82 -4.40
N THR A 488 -20.26 -12.56 -3.78
CA THR A 488 -20.58 -13.60 -2.76
C THR A 488 -19.92 -13.33 -1.41
N TYR A 489 -18.92 -12.43 -1.37
CA TYR A 489 -18.14 -12.16 -0.18
C TYR A 489 -17.82 -10.67 0.04
N ALA A 490 -18.06 -9.81 -0.95
CA ALA A 490 -17.72 -8.39 -0.94
C ALA A 490 -18.94 -7.53 -1.30
N ASP A 491 -20.10 -7.84 -0.70
CA ASP A 491 -21.43 -7.28 -0.96
C ASP A 491 -21.45 -5.73 -1.03
N ASN A 492 -20.68 -5.08 -0.15
CA ASN A 492 -20.57 -3.62 -0.07
C ASN A 492 -19.54 -3.00 -1.03
N TRP A 493 -18.74 -3.79 -1.75
CA TRP A 493 -17.69 -3.30 -2.68
C TRP A 493 -18.27 -2.57 -3.88
N LEU A 494 -19.28 -3.15 -4.53
CA LEU A 494 -20.02 -2.49 -5.61
C LEU A 494 -20.75 -1.22 -5.11
N LYS A 495 -21.29 -1.26 -3.89
CA LYS A 495 -21.90 -0.10 -3.24
C LYS A 495 -20.88 1.03 -2.99
N MET A 496 -19.64 0.69 -2.60
CA MET A 496 -18.54 1.65 -2.46
C MET A 496 -18.11 2.22 -3.82
N GLN A 497 -18.06 1.41 -4.89
CA GLN A 497 -17.79 1.91 -6.24
C GLN A 497 -18.85 2.94 -6.69
N PHE A 498 -20.14 2.62 -6.56
CA PHE A 498 -21.22 3.56 -6.86
C PHE A 498 -21.22 4.80 -5.94
N LEU A 499 -20.73 4.69 -4.69
CA LEU A 499 -20.50 5.86 -3.83
C LEU A 499 -19.48 6.82 -4.45
N SER A 500 -18.38 6.33 -5.01
CA SER A 500 -17.39 7.17 -5.70
C SER A 500 -17.97 7.89 -6.91
N GLU A 501 -18.88 7.26 -7.65
CA GLU A 501 -19.56 7.87 -8.80
C GLU A 501 -20.52 8.98 -8.34
N VAL A 502 -21.29 8.74 -7.27
CA VAL A 502 -22.20 9.75 -6.68
C VAL A 502 -21.42 10.94 -6.12
N LEU A 503 -20.30 10.72 -5.43
CA LEU A 503 -19.46 11.77 -4.86
C LEU A 503 -18.79 12.69 -5.90
N GLN A 504 -18.66 12.22 -7.15
CA GLN A 504 -18.12 13.01 -8.28
C GLN A 504 -19.22 13.60 -9.19
N SER A 505 -20.49 13.32 -8.92
CA SER A 505 -21.62 13.64 -9.80
C SER A 505 -22.33 14.96 -9.44
N ASN A 506 -22.83 15.69 -10.44
CA ASN A 506 -23.72 16.84 -10.21
C ASN A 506 -25.15 16.36 -9.87
N LEU A 507 -26.01 17.24 -9.33
CA LEU A 507 -27.43 16.95 -9.07
C LEU A 507 -28.19 16.42 -10.29
N LYS A 508 -27.78 16.79 -11.51
CA LYS A 508 -28.34 16.23 -12.76
C LYS A 508 -27.91 14.79 -13.02
N ASP A 509 -26.67 14.48 -12.69
CA ASP A 509 -26.06 13.19 -12.97
C ASP A 509 -26.46 12.19 -11.88
N ILE A 510 -26.60 12.62 -10.62
CA ILE A 510 -27.25 11.86 -9.54
C ILE A 510 -28.71 11.54 -9.90
N ARG A 511 -29.45 12.47 -10.52
CA ARG A 511 -30.80 12.21 -11.04
C ARG A 511 -30.81 11.10 -12.09
N PHE A 512 -29.87 11.16 -13.04
CA PHE A 512 -29.71 10.13 -14.07
C PHE A 512 -29.31 8.78 -13.44
N LEU A 513 -28.33 8.75 -12.54
CA LEU A 513 -27.88 7.55 -11.84
C LEU A 513 -29.00 6.87 -11.05
N TRP A 514 -29.91 7.65 -10.43
CA TRP A 514 -31.05 7.12 -9.69
C TRP A 514 -32.21 6.63 -10.59
N PHE A 515 -32.52 7.33 -11.69
CA PHE A 515 -33.69 7.03 -12.52
C PHE A 515 -33.43 6.19 -13.78
N GLU A 516 -32.19 6.16 -14.27
CA GLU A 516 -31.79 5.55 -15.55
C GLU A 516 -30.59 4.58 -15.40
N SER A 517 -30.03 4.42 -14.20
CA SER A 517 -28.92 3.50 -13.90
C SER A 517 -29.18 2.64 -12.65
N HIS A 518 -28.21 1.81 -12.28
CA HIS A 518 -28.32 0.76 -11.26
C HIS A 518 -28.18 1.23 -9.80
N LEU A 519 -28.11 2.54 -9.53
CA LEU A 519 -27.85 3.06 -8.17
C LEU A 519 -28.90 2.58 -7.14
N SER A 520 -30.16 2.45 -7.57
CA SER A 520 -31.28 1.97 -6.73
C SER A 520 -31.20 0.49 -6.35
N LEU A 521 -30.24 -0.28 -6.89
CA LEU A 521 -30.00 -1.67 -6.50
C LEU A 521 -29.11 -1.78 -5.25
N TYR A 522 -28.31 -0.75 -4.97
CA TYR A 522 -27.31 -0.76 -3.90
C TYR A 522 -27.61 0.27 -2.78
N PHE A 523 -28.35 1.34 -3.10
CA PHE A 523 -28.74 2.37 -2.14
C PHE A 523 -30.25 2.49 -1.99
N SER A 524 -30.70 2.67 -0.75
CA SER A 524 -32.07 3.04 -0.44
C SER A 524 -32.34 4.53 -0.75
N LYS A 525 -33.62 4.86 -0.97
CA LYS A 525 -34.09 6.25 -1.16
C LYS A 525 -33.72 7.19 -0.01
N ASP A 526 -33.52 6.63 1.18
CA ASP A 526 -33.22 7.37 2.41
C ASP A 526 -31.72 7.66 2.46
N GLU A 527 -30.86 6.69 2.17
CA GLU A 527 -29.41 6.91 1.99
C GLU A 527 -29.10 7.89 0.85
N VAL A 528 -29.79 7.83 -0.29
CA VAL A 528 -29.57 8.79 -1.39
C VAL A 528 -30.08 10.19 -1.06
N ARG A 529 -31.16 10.33 -0.27
CA ARG A 529 -31.51 11.62 0.33
C ARG A 529 -30.36 12.13 1.19
N ASP A 530 -29.87 11.30 2.11
CA ASP A 530 -28.88 11.72 3.10
C ASP A 530 -27.56 12.10 2.43
N LEU A 531 -27.12 11.40 1.38
CA LEU A 531 -25.98 11.82 0.54
C LEU A 531 -26.21 13.17 -0.16
N ILE A 532 -27.42 13.46 -0.66
CA ILE A 532 -27.74 14.75 -1.28
C ILE A 532 -27.81 15.86 -0.23
N GLU A 533 -28.35 15.59 0.95
CA GLU A 533 -28.44 16.55 2.07
C GLU A 533 -27.08 16.78 2.75
N LEU A 534 -26.11 15.85 2.63
CA LEU A 534 -24.71 16.00 3.04
C LEU A 534 -23.83 16.73 2.01
N SER A 535 -24.00 16.46 0.72
CA SER A 535 -23.06 16.90 -0.33
C SER A 535 -23.47 18.20 -1.05
N PHE A 536 -24.68 18.71 -0.83
CA PHE A 536 -25.20 19.89 -1.52
C PHE A 536 -25.94 20.85 -0.59
N GLU A 537 -25.63 22.14 -0.71
CA GLU A 537 -26.42 23.19 -0.08
C GLU A 537 -27.93 23.09 -0.38
N ASN A 538 -28.74 23.61 0.53
CA ASN A 538 -30.20 23.46 0.59
C ASN A 538 -30.95 24.34 -0.44
N ASN A 539 -30.64 24.09 -1.71
CA ASN A 539 -31.06 24.77 -2.94
C ASN A 539 -32.47 24.30 -3.39
N PRO A 540 -33.30 25.13 -4.05
CA PRO A 540 -34.54 24.68 -4.67
C PRO A 540 -34.37 23.46 -5.61
N ASN A 541 -33.22 23.32 -6.28
CA ASN A 541 -32.93 22.18 -7.15
C ASN A 541 -32.72 20.87 -6.36
N SER A 542 -31.96 20.87 -5.27
CA SER A 542 -31.78 19.68 -4.42
C SER A 542 -33.09 19.31 -3.73
N ARG A 543 -33.88 20.29 -3.25
CA ARG A 543 -35.26 20.05 -2.75
C ARG A 543 -36.15 19.38 -3.78
N SER A 544 -36.10 19.82 -5.04
CA SER A 544 -36.91 19.19 -6.12
C SER A 544 -36.45 17.76 -6.39
N LEU A 545 -35.13 17.49 -6.40
CA LEU A 545 -34.60 16.14 -6.61
C LEU A 545 -34.98 15.20 -5.46
N ILE A 546 -34.82 15.64 -4.21
CA ILE A 546 -35.23 14.89 -3.01
C ILE A 546 -36.74 14.61 -3.02
N LYS A 547 -37.57 15.55 -3.51
CA LYS A 547 -39.01 15.34 -3.68
C LYS A 547 -39.28 14.26 -4.73
N ASP A 548 -38.66 14.36 -5.90
CA ASP A 548 -38.87 13.41 -7.00
C ASP A 548 -38.44 11.99 -6.62
N ILE A 549 -37.33 11.83 -5.87
CA ILE A 549 -36.87 10.54 -5.32
C ILE A 549 -37.87 9.99 -4.28
N LYS A 550 -38.49 10.85 -3.46
CA LYS A 550 -39.54 10.45 -2.51
C LYS A 550 -40.87 10.07 -3.20
N GLU A 551 -41.19 10.69 -4.33
CA GLU A 551 -42.40 10.39 -5.13
C GLU A 551 -42.21 9.21 -6.10
N LYS A 552 -40.97 8.89 -6.50
CA LYS A 552 -40.61 7.75 -7.35
C LYS A 552 -39.42 6.96 -6.75
N PRO A 553 -39.68 5.98 -5.86
CA PRO A 553 -38.64 5.25 -5.13
C PRO A 553 -37.99 4.10 -5.92
N LEU A 554 -38.41 3.86 -7.16
CA LEU A 554 -37.83 2.87 -8.09
C LEU A 554 -37.69 3.50 -9.48
N PRO A 555 -36.57 3.29 -10.19
CA PRO A 555 -36.45 3.62 -11.61
C PRO A 555 -37.38 2.77 -12.48
N ASP A 556 -37.71 3.28 -13.68
CA ASP A 556 -38.54 2.58 -14.67
C ASP A 556 -37.67 1.61 -15.50
N VAL A 557 -37.00 0.68 -14.80
CA VAL A 557 -36.20 -0.39 -15.42
C VAL A 557 -37.17 -1.38 -16.04
N GLY A 558 -37.50 -1.15 -17.32
CA GLY A 558 -38.27 -2.08 -18.13
C GLY A 558 -37.65 -3.47 -18.08
N GLY A 559 -38.45 -4.46 -17.66
CA GLY A 559 -37.94 -5.76 -17.21
C GLY A 559 -37.16 -6.54 -18.28
N ILE A 560 -36.07 -7.16 -17.83
CA ILE A 560 -35.29 -8.22 -18.48
C ILE A 560 -35.18 -9.36 -17.47
#